data_AF-A0A8S2SKI1-F1
#
_entry.id   AF-A0A8S2SKI1-F1
#
_cell.length_a   1.000
_cell.length_b   1.000
_cell.length_c   1.000
_cell.angle_alpha   90.00
_cell.angle_beta   90.00
_cell.angle_gamma   90.00
#
_symmetry.space_group_name_H-M   'P 1'
#
loop_
_entity.id
_entity.type
_entity.pdbx_description
1 polymer ?
#
loop_
_entity_poly.entity_id
_entity_poly.type
_entity_poly.pdbx_seq_one_letter_code
_entity_poly.pdbx_strand_id
1 'polypeptide(L)' 'MCAKCKQKRRCTKKFSIQKCPDILVLHLKRFSQARGRTKLNTHVDFPIINLKLDDLADVMSTSYE' A
#
# COMPACT_ATOMS: atom_id res chain seq x y z
N MET A 1 9.43 -14.82 -11.89
CA MET A 1 9.58 -16.29 -12.05
C MET A 1 9.41 -16.92 -10.68
N CYS A 2 8.62 -17.98 -10.52
CA CYS A 2 8.48 -18.65 -9.22
C CYS A 2 9.75 -19.46 -8.92
N ALA A 3 10.35 -19.28 -7.75
CA ALA A 3 11.58 -19.97 -7.36
C ALA A 3 11.40 -21.50 -7.30
N LYS A 4 10.25 -21.97 -6.80
CA LYS A 4 9.94 -23.41 -6.71
C LYS A 4 9.65 -24.04 -8.08
N CYS A 5 8.83 -23.38 -8.89
CA CYS A 5 8.34 -23.95 -10.15
C CYS A 5 9.18 -23.59 -11.40
N LYS A 6 10.20 -22.73 -11.22
CA LYS A 6 11.12 -22.24 -12.27
C LYS A 6 10.45 -21.70 -13.54
N GLN A 7 9.26 -21.10 -13.41
CA GLN A 7 8.49 -20.58 -14.55
C GLN A 7 7.70 -19.30 -14.21
N LYS A 8 7.24 -18.57 -15.22
CA LYS A 8 6.36 -17.40 -15.04
C LYS A 8 4.98 -17.87 -14.60
N ARG A 9 4.48 -17.33 -13.49
CA ARG A 9 3.16 -17.64 -12.92
C ARG A 9 2.51 -16.34 -12.48
N ARG A 10 1.17 -16.32 -12.47
CA ARG A 10 0.43 -15.29 -11.75
C ARG A 10 0.75 -15.43 -10.26
N CYS A 11 1.00 -14.32 -9.60
CA CYS A 11 1.27 -14.28 -8.17
C CYS A 11 0.45 -13.17 -7.51
N THR A 12 0.26 -13.31 -6.20
CA THR A 12 -0.28 -12.25 -5.36
C THR A 12 0.90 -11.46 -4.79
N LYS A 13 0.84 -10.13 -4.86
CA LYS A 13 1.82 -9.23 -4.26
C LYS A 13 1.14 -8.42 -3.16
N LYS A 14 1.59 -8.59 -1.91
CA LYS A 14 1.20 -7.76 -0.77
C LYS A 14 2.32 -6.73 -0.54
N PHE A 15 1.94 -5.48 -0.27
CA PHE A 15 2.85 -4.47 0.26
C PHE A 15 2.41 -4.17 1.70
N SER A 16 3.37 -4.01 2.59
CA SER A 16 3.15 -3.58 3.97
C SER A 16 4.12 -2.47 4.33
N ILE A 17 3.77 -1.68 5.34
CA ILE A 17 4.64 -0.66 5.90
C ILE A 17 5.34 -1.29 7.10
N GLN A 18 6.66 -1.43 7.05
CA GLN A 18 7.43 -1.96 8.18
C GLN A 18 7.72 -0.87 9.22
N LYS A 19 8.06 0.34 8.76
CA LYS A 19 8.27 1.53 9.60
C LYS A 19 7.74 2.75 8.86
N CYS A 20 6.95 3.57 9.55
CA CYS A 20 6.48 4.84 9.00
C CYS A 20 7.61 5.90 9.06
N PRO A 21 7.80 6.71 8.01
CA PRO A 21 8.71 7.85 8.05
C PRO A 21 8.15 8.98 8.94
N ASP A 22 9.04 9.89 9.37
CA ASP A 22 8.67 11.09 10.15
C ASP A 22 7.80 12.05 9.33
N ILE A 23 8.02 12.09 8.01
CA ILE A 23 7.20 12.85 7.06
C ILE A 23 6.67 11.87 6.03
N LEU A 24 5.36 11.62 6.06
CA LEU A 24 4.67 10.73 5.13
C LEU A 24 3.98 11.52 4.01
N VAL A 25 4.45 11.33 2.78
CA VAL A 25 3.81 11.89 1.58
C VAL A 25 2.88 10.86 0.96
N LEU A 26 1.57 11.15 0.96
CA LEU A 26 0.55 10.27 0.39
C LEU A 26 0.09 10.76 -0.99
N HIS A 27 0.43 10.00 -2.03
CA HIS A 27 -0.05 10.27 -3.39
C HIS A 27 -1.33 9.49 -3.68
N LEU A 28 -2.44 10.20 -3.90
CA LEU A 28 -3.70 9.60 -4.36
C LEU A 28 -3.62 9.30 -5.86
N LYS A 29 -3.57 8.02 -6.22
CA LYS A 29 -3.49 7.56 -7.62
C LYS A 29 -4.81 7.78 -8.38
N ARG A 30 -5.08 9.02 -8.75
CA ARG A 30 -6.32 9.41 -9.45
C ARG A 30 -6.26 9.24 -10.97
N PHE A 31 -5.06 9.18 -11.53
CA PHE A 31 -4.88 9.13 -12.99
C PHE A 31 -4.56 7.72 -13.46
N SER A 32 -5.27 7.28 -14.50
CA SER A 32 -5.01 6.01 -15.19
C SER A 32 -4.94 6.25 -16.68
N GLN A 33 -4.09 5.47 -17.36
CA GLN A 33 -3.98 5.42 -18.82
C GLN A 33 -4.64 4.19 -19.43
N ALA A 34 -5.22 3.30 -18.61
CA ALA A 34 -5.68 1.99 -19.06
C ALA A 34 -6.81 2.04 -20.10
N ARG A 35 -7.57 3.15 -20.17
CA ARG A 35 -8.62 3.42 -21.16
C ARG A 35 -8.67 4.92 -21.51
N GLY A 36 -7.52 5.50 -21.86
CA GLY A 36 -7.35 6.95 -22.03
C GLY A 36 -7.01 7.67 -20.73
N ARG A 37 -6.68 8.98 -20.81
CA ARG A 37 -6.33 9.84 -19.66
C ARG A 37 -7.58 10.14 -18.84
N THR A 38 -7.92 9.27 -17.91
CA THR A 38 -9.09 9.43 -17.03
C THR A 38 -8.67 9.84 -15.61
N LYS A 39 -9.49 10.67 -14.96
CA LYS A 39 -9.29 11.15 -13.59
C LYS A 39 -10.39 10.61 -12.69
N LEU A 40 -10.02 9.98 -11.58
CA LEU A 40 -10.94 9.59 -10.51
C LEU A 40 -11.37 10.82 -9.71
N ASN A 41 -12.66 11.13 -9.74
CA ASN A 41 -13.28 12.22 -9.00
C ASN A 41 -13.87 11.78 -7.65
N THR A 42 -13.62 10.55 -7.23
CA THR A 42 -14.10 10.03 -5.94
C THR A 42 -13.65 10.93 -4.79
N HIS A 43 -14.60 11.34 -3.96
CA HIS A 43 -14.31 12.04 -2.71
C HIS A 43 -13.50 11.11 -1.80
N VAL A 44 -12.43 11.62 -1.20
CA VAL A 44 -11.63 10.88 -0.24
C VAL A 44 -11.61 11.72 1.01
N ASP A 45 -12.35 11.26 2.03
CA ASP A 45 -12.30 11.83 3.36
C ASP A 45 -11.00 11.39 4.04
N PHE A 46 -10.28 12.33 4.62
CA PHE A 46 -9.03 12.08 5.35
C PHE A 46 -8.95 12.96 6.58
N PRO A 47 -8.35 12.47 7.68
CA PRO A 47 -8.15 13.27 8.88
C PRO A 47 -7.12 14.37 8.61
N ILE A 48 -7.42 15.59 9.06
CA ILE A 48 -6.50 16.73 9.00
C ILE A 48 -5.49 16.66 10.15
N ILE A 49 -5.90 16.06 11.27
CA ILE A 49 -5.11 15.89 12.50
C ILE A 49 -5.21 14.44 12.96
N ASN A 50 -4.15 13.94 13.63
CA ASN A 50 -4.12 12.63 14.28
C ASN A 50 -4.41 11.44 13.33
N LEU A 51 -3.82 11.43 12.13
CA LEU A 51 -3.82 10.23 11.28
C LEU A 51 -3.06 9.09 11.99
N LYS A 52 -3.76 7.98 12.26
CA LYS A 52 -3.17 6.75 12.82
C LYS A 52 -3.02 5.70 11.72
N LEU A 53 -1.88 4.99 11.71
CA LEU A 53 -1.54 3.96 10.72
C LEU A 53 -1.31 2.58 11.36
N ASP A 54 -1.72 2.43 12.62
CA ASP A 54 -1.37 1.28 13.47
C ASP A 54 -1.84 -0.05 12.87
N ASP A 55 -3.00 -0.07 12.22
CA ASP A 55 -3.57 -1.27 11.57
C ASP A 55 -2.92 -1.62 10.21
N LEU A 56 -2.09 -0.71 9.67
CA LEU A 56 -1.41 -0.84 8.38
C LEU A 56 0.07 -1.24 8.52
N ALA A 57 0.66 -0.98 9.69
CA ALA A 57 1.98 -1.49 10.00
C ALA A 57 1.88 -3.01 10.16
N ASP A 58 2.74 -3.78 9.47
CA ASP A 58 2.88 -5.19 9.81
C ASP A 58 3.39 -5.22 11.25
N VAL A 59 2.50 -5.49 12.21
CA VAL A 59 2.84 -5.72 13.60
C VAL A 59 3.91 -6.79 13.59
N MET A 60 5.16 -6.39 13.84
CA MET A 60 6.14 -7.34 14.31
C MET A 60 5.57 -7.84 15.64
N SER A 61 4.92 -9.00 15.57
CA SER A 61 4.76 -9.86 16.73
C SER A 61 6.19 -10.20 17.16
N THR A 62 6.79 -9.32 17.96
CA THR A 62 7.89 -9.70 18.82
C THR A 62 7.28 -10.63 19.85
N SER A 63 7.12 -11.90 19.47
CA SER A 63 7.00 -13.02 20.40
C SER A 63 8.37 -13.18 21.07
N TYR A 64 8.61 -12.30 22.03
CA TYR A 64 9.32 -12.59 23.26
C TYR A 64 8.34 -11.98 24.30
N GLU A 65 7.36 -12.70 24.80
CA GLU A 65 7.42 -13.99 25.51
C GLU A 65 6.66 -15.15 24.83
#